data_AF-A0A1I7DFT7-F1
#
_entry.id   AF-A0A1I7DFT7-F1
#
_cell.length_a   1.000
_cell.length_b   1.000
_cell.length_c   1.000
_cell.angle_alpha   90.00
_cell.angle_beta   90.00
_cell.angle_gamma   90.00
#
_symmetry.space_group_name_H-M   'P 1'
#
loop_
_entity.id
_entity.type
_entity.pdbx_description
1 polymer ?
#
loop_
_entity_poly.entity_id
_entity_poly.type
_entity_poly.pdbx_seq_one_letter_code
_entity_poly.pdbx_strand_id
1 'polypeptide(L)'
;MQDKDHYYVGFFASRNAKITISDASLTTSIAHTAVTKPWQAKPLPVVLQIASPAQSTSDSYTLQARASYDGLFSTRQDEVVIGNEKPVKAGEMYSVPATLNGNATFAVTFTPTNTSNNMPVSQQIKVEKIAGPTTATLYVAPQGKSEGKGTAVSPLDLTSAIRLLPPGGKIVLQAGDYAQTEIPLSASGLRDNQKMLQADGKAVIHGLLVDASYWHIKGIEVTEKSLRIQGSHNVIEKVVAWRNDDTGIQISSPEKMGRALWASNNLVVDSESWG
;
A
#
# COMPACT_ATOMS: atom_id res chain seq x y z
N MET A 1 2.24 -28.17 -1.04
CA MET A 1 1.06 -28.77 -1.69
C MET A 1 0.87 -30.14 -1.05
N GLN A 2 -0.24 -30.37 -0.34
CA GLN A 2 -0.52 -31.71 0.20
C GLN A 2 -1.06 -32.58 -0.92
N ASP A 3 -0.59 -33.83 -0.99
CA ASP A 3 -1.19 -34.85 -1.83
C ASP A 3 -2.55 -35.23 -1.24
N LYS A 4 -3.58 -35.26 -2.09
CA LYS A 4 -4.96 -35.59 -1.66
C LYS A 4 -5.16 -37.08 -1.41
N ASP A 5 -4.28 -37.92 -1.93
CA ASP A 5 -4.42 -39.39 -1.90
C ASP A 5 -3.54 -40.03 -0.80
N HIS A 6 -2.69 -39.23 -0.13
CA HIS A 6 -1.74 -39.73 0.88
C HIS A 6 -1.74 -38.88 2.15
N TYR A 7 -1.67 -39.55 3.29
CA TYR A 7 -1.37 -38.92 4.59
C TYR A 7 0.11 -39.10 4.92
N TYR A 8 0.76 -38.01 5.32
CA TYR A 8 2.15 -38.03 5.77
C TYR A 8 2.18 -37.95 7.30
N VAL A 9 2.80 -38.93 7.93
CA VAL A 9 3.10 -38.95 9.37
C VAL A 9 4.61 -39.11 9.51
N GLY A 10 5.21 -38.33 10.39
CA GLY A 10 6.65 -38.38 10.59
C GLY A 10 7.09 -37.51 11.75
N PHE A 11 8.40 -37.50 11.99
CA PHE A 11 9.05 -36.72 13.03
C PHE A 11 9.65 -35.45 12.42
N PHE A 12 9.59 -34.35 13.15
CA PHE A 12 10.14 -33.06 12.74
C PHE A 12 11.09 -32.52 13.80
N ALA A 13 12.20 -31.93 13.36
CA ALA A 13 13.09 -31.14 14.20
C ALA A 13 13.20 -29.72 13.62
N SER A 14 13.07 -28.70 14.46
CA SER A 14 13.27 -27.31 14.08
C SER A 14 14.75 -27.01 13.80
N ARG A 15 15.03 -25.80 13.27
CA ARG A 15 16.43 -25.33 13.15
C ARG A 15 17.11 -25.38 14.51
N ASN A 16 18.35 -25.88 14.52
CA ASN A 16 19.22 -26.06 15.69
C ASN A 16 18.80 -27.15 16.70
N ALA A 17 17.85 -28.04 16.37
CA ALA A 17 17.55 -29.22 17.18
C ALA A 17 18.18 -30.49 16.57
N LYS A 18 18.75 -31.36 17.41
CA LYS A 18 19.14 -32.74 17.05
C LYS A 18 18.23 -33.71 17.78
N ILE A 19 17.56 -34.60 17.04
CA ILE A 19 16.73 -35.66 17.62
C ILE A 19 17.19 -37.01 17.09
N THR A 20 17.10 -38.03 17.95
CA THR A 20 17.23 -39.44 17.56
C THR A 20 15.89 -40.09 17.86
N ILE A 21 15.31 -40.78 16.88
CA ILE A 21 14.08 -41.54 17.04
C ILE A 21 14.42 -43.02 16.85
N SER A 22 14.08 -43.84 17.84
CA SER A 22 14.11 -45.29 17.74
C SER A 22 12.72 -45.86 18.04
N ASP A 23 12.48 -47.09 17.61
CA ASP A 23 11.32 -47.90 18.02
C ASP A 23 9.94 -47.28 17.68
N ALA A 24 9.87 -46.48 16.62
CA ALA A 24 8.61 -45.91 16.16
C ALA A 24 7.70 -46.97 15.52
N SER A 25 6.45 -47.06 16.01
CA SER A 25 5.41 -47.91 15.43
C SER A 25 4.15 -47.10 15.13
N LEU A 26 3.49 -47.39 14.01
CA LEU A 26 2.19 -46.82 13.64
C LEU A 26 1.14 -47.93 13.60
N THR A 27 0.09 -47.77 14.39
CA THR A 27 -1.12 -48.60 14.32
C THR A 27 -2.23 -47.76 13.71
N THR A 28 -2.90 -48.30 12.70
CA THR A 28 -4.03 -47.65 12.05
C THR A 28 -5.34 -48.38 12.36
N SER A 29 -6.45 -47.68 12.18
CA SER A 29 -7.80 -48.24 12.26
C SER A 29 -8.57 -47.93 10.99
N ILE A 30 -9.73 -48.55 10.83
CA ILE A 30 -10.67 -48.16 9.78
C ILE A 30 -11.03 -46.68 10.00
N ALA A 31 -10.97 -45.90 8.93
CA ALA A 31 -11.33 -44.49 8.98
C ALA A 31 -12.84 -44.33 9.18
N HIS A 32 -13.25 -43.60 10.21
CA HIS A 32 -14.64 -43.19 10.41
C HIS A 32 -14.90 -41.88 9.66
N THR A 33 -14.93 -41.96 8.33
CA THR A 33 -15.16 -40.78 7.48
C THR A 33 -16.64 -40.40 7.48
N ALA A 34 -16.94 -39.18 7.93
CA ALA A 34 -18.24 -38.57 7.68
C ALA A 34 -18.16 -37.73 6.41
N VAL A 35 -19.25 -37.69 5.63
CA VAL A 35 -19.38 -36.72 4.55
C VAL A 35 -19.44 -35.32 5.17
N THR A 36 -18.34 -34.59 5.13
CA THR A 36 -18.32 -33.19 5.51
C THR A 36 -18.89 -32.37 4.36
N LYS A 37 -19.76 -31.40 4.68
CA LYS A 37 -20.18 -30.42 3.68
C LYS A 37 -18.90 -29.73 3.17
N PRO A 38 -18.79 -29.47 1.85
CA PRO A 38 -17.67 -28.72 1.31
C PRO A 38 -17.47 -27.45 2.14
N TRP A 39 -16.25 -27.21 2.59
CA TRP A 39 -15.96 -25.98 3.30
C TRP A 39 -16.27 -24.80 2.37
N GLN A 40 -17.16 -23.92 2.81
CA GLN A 40 -17.45 -22.68 2.13
C GLN A 40 -16.76 -21.56 2.90
N ALA A 41 -15.86 -20.85 2.23
CA ALA A 41 -15.27 -19.65 2.77
C ALA A 41 -16.40 -18.68 3.13
N LYS A 42 -16.37 -18.13 4.35
CA LYS A 42 -17.24 -17.00 4.67
C LYS A 42 -16.86 -15.84 3.73
N PRO A 43 -17.82 -15.23 3.02
CA PRO A 43 -17.51 -14.09 2.18
C PRO A 43 -16.97 -12.97 3.06
N LEU A 44 -15.86 -12.37 2.62
CA LEU A 44 -15.29 -11.20 3.29
C LEU A 44 -16.14 -9.97 2.98
N PRO A 45 -16.15 -8.95 3.87
CA PRO A 45 -16.89 -7.73 3.61
C PRO A 45 -16.43 -7.06 2.31
N VAL A 46 -17.37 -6.40 1.65
CA VAL A 46 -17.06 -5.47 0.56
C VAL A 46 -16.34 -4.29 1.18
N VAL A 47 -15.10 -4.05 0.74
CA VAL A 47 -14.27 -2.93 1.15
C VAL A 47 -14.10 -2.03 -0.07
N LEU A 48 -14.37 -0.74 0.12
CA LEU A 48 -14.07 0.34 -0.82
C LEU A 48 -13.05 1.26 -0.13
N GLN A 49 -11.98 1.64 -0.84
CA GLN A 49 -11.01 2.61 -0.34
C GLN A 49 -10.73 3.69 -1.37
N ILE A 50 -10.81 4.95 -0.96
CA ILE A 50 -10.24 6.08 -1.72
C ILE A 50 -8.72 6.08 -1.56
N ALA A 51 -8.01 6.21 -2.69
CA ALA A 51 -6.55 6.21 -2.77
C ALA A 51 -5.98 7.55 -3.29
N SER A 52 -6.76 8.62 -3.19
CA SER A 52 -6.35 9.98 -3.59
C SER A 52 -6.32 10.94 -2.41
N PRO A 53 -5.50 12.02 -2.50
CA PRO A 53 -5.34 12.97 -1.42
C PRO A 53 -6.53 13.93 -1.29
N ALA A 54 -6.82 14.36 -0.07
CA ALA A 54 -7.84 15.37 0.21
C ALA A 54 -7.37 16.81 -0.09
N GLN A 55 -6.13 16.99 -0.56
CA GLN A 55 -5.56 18.29 -0.92
C GLN A 55 -4.84 18.17 -2.27
N SER A 56 -4.95 19.19 -3.10
CA SER A 56 -4.23 19.29 -4.38
C SER A 56 -3.74 20.71 -4.61
N THR A 57 -2.50 20.83 -5.12
CA THR A 57 -1.94 22.10 -5.61
C THR A 57 -2.16 22.29 -7.12
N SER A 58 -2.74 21.29 -7.80
CA SER A 58 -2.94 21.25 -9.24
C SER A 58 -4.43 21.23 -9.61
N ASP A 59 -4.75 21.87 -10.72
CA ASP A 59 -6.07 21.83 -11.37
C ASP A 59 -6.32 20.45 -11.99
N SER A 60 -5.27 19.80 -12.49
CA SER A 60 -5.35 18.43 -12.99
C SER A 60 -5.29 17.47 -11.81
N TYR A 61 -6.39 16.75 -11.59
CA TYR A 61 -6.55 15.80 -10.49
C TYR A 61 -6.96 14.44 -11.03
N THR A 62 -6.59 13.37 -10.33
CA THR A 62 -7.05 12.02 -10.62
C THR A 62 -7.59 11.41 -9.34
N LEU A 63 -8.90 11.13 -9.34
CA LEU A 63 -9.51 10.36 -8.27
C LEU A 63 -9.20 8.88 -8.49
N GLN A 64 -8.70 8.23 -7.46
CA GLN A 64 -8.42 6.81 -7.42
C GLN A 64 -9.18 6.13 -6.30
N ALA A 65 -9.66 4.93 -6.57
CA ALA A 65 -10.24 4.06 -5.58
C ALA A 65 -9.97 2.59 -5.93
N ARG A 66 -10.11 1.70 -4.96
CA ARG A 66 -10.04 0.24 -5.18
C ARG A 66 -11.03 -0.48 -4.29
N ALA A 67 -11.41 -1.70 -4.68
CA ALA A 67 -12.36 -2.50 -3.93
C ALA A 67 -11.94 -3.97 -3.82
N SER A 68 -12.48 -4.67 -2.81
CA SER A 68 -12.12 -6.07 -2.51
C SER A 68 -12.74 -7.12 -3.44
N TYR A 69 -13.62 -6.71 -4.37
CA TYR A 69 -14.28 -7.56 -5.35
C TYR A 69 -14.28 -6.93 -6.74
N ASP A 70 -14.56 -7.75 -7.76
CA ASP A 70 -14.91 -7.26 -9.09
C ASP A 70 -16.22 -6.46 -8.99
N GLY A 71 -16.33 -5.36 -9.71
CA GLY A 71 -17.56 -4.58 -9.69
C GLY A 71 -17.53 -3.34 -10.55
N LEU A 72 -18.54 -2.50 -10.36
CA LEU A 72 -18.78 -1.30 -11.14
C LEU A 72 -18.56 -0.07 -10.25
N PHE A 73 -17.71 0.85 -10.70
CA PHE A 73 -17.49 2.14 -10.07
C PHE A 73 -18.29 3.24 -10.76
N SER A 74 -18.99 4.04 -9.97
CA SER A 74 -19.60 5.29 -10.40
C SER A 74 -19.08 6.44 -9.55
N THR A 75 -18.85 7.59 -10.17
CA THR A 75 -18.24 8.75 -9.52
C THR A 75 -18.93 10.03 -9.94
N ARG A 76 -19.24 10.85 -8.94
CA ARG A 76 -19.67 12.23 -9.13
C ARG A 76 -18.62 13.16 -8.56
N GLN A 77 -18.35 14.25 -9.28
CA GLN A 77 -17.70 15.44 -8.76
C GLN A 77 -18.80 16.49 -8.57
N ASP A 78 -19.07 16.82 -7.31
CA ASP A 78 -20.21 17.59 -6.88
C ASP A 78 -21.51 16.96 -7.43
N GLU A 79 -22.23 17.64 -8.31
CA GLU A 79 -23.46 17.12 -8.93
C GLU A 79 -23.22 16.39 -10.27
N VAL A 80 -22.01 16.52 -10.85
CA VAL A 80 -21.69 16.04 -12.20
C VAL A 80 -21.15 14.61 -12.16
N VAL A 81 -21.74 13.72 -12.96
CA VAL A 81 -21.23 12.36 -13.15
C VAL A 81 -19.98 12.40 -14.03
N ILE A 82 -18.84 11.98 -13.47
CA ILE A 82 -17.54 11.92 -14.17
C ILE A 82 -17.06 10.48 -14.42
N GLY A 83 -17.70 9.50 -13.79
CA GLY A 83 -17.51 8.08 -14.06
C GLY A 83 -18.83 7.35 -13.89
N ASN A 84 -19.23 6.54 -14.86
CA ASN A 84 -20.49 5.80 -14.82
C ASN A 84 -20.23 4.31 -15.06
N GLU A 85 -20.59 3.49 -14.06
CA GLU A 85 -20.58 2.02 -14.09
C GLU A 85 -19.34 1.41 -14.73
N LYS A 86 -18.16 1.91 -14.38
CA LYS A 86 -16.88 1.43 -14.93
C LYS A 86 -16.53 0.08 -14.30
N PRO A 87 -16.39 -1.00 -15.08
CA PRO A 87 -15.99 -2.30 -14.56
C PRO A 87 -14.52 -2.30 -14.16
N VAL A 88 -14.24 -2.74 -12.94
CA VAL A 88 -12.87 -2.84 -12.40
C VAL A 88 -12.74 -4.17 -11.65
N LYS A 89 -11.58 -4.82 -11.82
CA LYS A 89 -11.28 -6.07 -11.14
C LYS A 89 -10.89 -5.84 -9.68
N ALA A 90 -11.17 -6.83 -8.85
CA ALA A 90 -10.84 -6.81 -7.43
C ALA A 90 -9.37 -6.42 -7.22
N GLY A 91 -9.11 -5.42 -6.39
CA GLY A 91 -7.76 -4.95 -6.09
C GLY A 91 -7.15 -3.96 -7.09
N GLU A 92 -7.66 -3.87 -8.32
CA GLU A 92 -7.16 -2.91 -9.29
C GLU A 92 -7.60 -1.48 -8.96
N MET A 93 -6.76 -0.51 -9.31
CA MET A 93 -7.08 0.91 -9.15
C MET A 93 -8.06 1.36 -10.23
N TYR A 94 -9.27 1.72 -9.81
CA TYR A 94 -10.14 2.61 -10.56
C TYR A 94 -9.53 4.01 -10.57
N SER A 95 -9.41 4.64 -11.74
CA SER A 95 -8.87 6.01 -11.87
C SER A 95 -9.77 6.85 -12.77
N VAL A 96 -10.12 8.06 -12.33
CA VAL A 96 -10.90 9.03 -13.13
C VAL A 96 -10.21 10.38 -13.12
N PRO A 97 -9.84 10.91 -14.30
CA PRO A 97 -9.32 12.27 -14.40
C PRO A 97 -10.44 13.29 -14.09
N ALA A 98 -10.06 14.36 -13.41
CA ALA A 98 -10.95 15.44 -13.01
C ALA A 98 -10.21 16.78 -13.08
N THR A 99 -10.98 17.87 -13.18
CA THR A 99 -10.45 19.24 -13.14
C THR A 99 -10.96 19.93 -11.88
N LEU A 100 -10.05 20.47 -11.07
CA LEU A 100 -10.38 21.23 -9.86
C LEU A 100 -10.42 22.74 -10.18
N ASN A 101 -11.63 23.31 -10.24
CA ASN A 101 -11.84 24.75 -10.37
C ASN A 101 -11.87 25.48 -9.00
N GLY A 102 -11.53 24.75 -7.93
CA GLY A 102 -11.67 25.15 -6.54
C GLY A 102 -11.76 23.90 -5.68
N ASN A 103 -12.29 24.03 -4.47
CA ASN A 103 -12.64 22.86 -3.65
C ASN A 103 -13.73 22.06 -4.36
N ALA A 104 -13.63 20.74 -4.32
CA ALA A 104 -14.59 19.84 -4.95
C ALA A 104 -14.90 18.65 -4.04
N THR A 105 -16.08 18.09 -4.19
CA THR A 105 -16.52 16.93 -3.45
C THR A 105 -16.66 15.75 -4.40
N PHE A 106 -15.99 14.64 -4.13
CA PHE A 106 -16.15 13.42 -4.91
C PHE A 106 -16.96 12.39 -4.14
N ALA A 107 -18.02 11.88 -4.75
CA ALA A 107 -18.76 10.73 -4.26
C ALA A 107 -18.46 9.53 -5.16
N VAL A 108 -17.95 8.45 -4.55
CA VAL A 108 -17.63 7.19 -5.23
C VAL A 108 -18.56 6.12 -4.72
N THR A 109 -19.28 5.48 -5.63
CA THR A 109 -20.12 4.31 -5.34
C THR A 109 -19.52 3.11 -6.05
N PHE A 110 -19.38 2.01 -5.32
CA PHE A 110 -18.95 0.72 -5.83
C PHE A 110 -20.07 -0.30 -5.66
N THR A 111 -20.44 -0.96 -6.76
CA THR A 111 -21.41 -2.05 -6.76
C THR A 111 -20.68 -3.37 -7.07
N PRO A 112 -20.55 -4.29 -6.10
CA PRO A 112 -19.93 -5.59 -6.33
C PRO A 112 -20.70 -6.40 -7.38
N THR A 113 -19.95 -7.14 -8.19
CA THR A 113 -20.47 -8.13 -9.14
C THR A 113 -19.94 -9.52 -8.77
N ASN A 114 -20.63 -10.58 -9.19
CA ASN A 114 -20.21 -11.97 -8.95
C ASN A 114 -20.04 -12.33 -7.46
N THR A 115 -20.78 -11.67 -6.58
CA THR A 115 -20.84 -12.00 -5.15
C THR A 115 -22.30 -12.19 -4.74
N SER A 116 -22.54 -12.93 -3.65
CA SER A 116 -23.87 -13.08 -3.07
C SER A 116 -24.43 -11.78 -2.48
N ASN A 117 -23.59 -10.76 -2.30
CA ASN A 117 -23.96 -9.44 -1.80
C ASN A 117 -23.61 -8.36 -2.84
N ASN A 118 -24.61 -7.91 -3.58
CA ASN A 118 -24.50 -6.85 -4.59
C ASN A 118 -24.89 -5.46 -4.05
N MET A 119 -24.98 -5.29 -2.72
CA MET A 119 -25.31 -4.00 -2.13
C MET A 119 -24.21 -2.97 -2.46
N PRO A 120 -24.56 -1.81 -3.03
CA PRO A 120 -23.60 -0.75 -3.27
C PRO A 120 -23.01 -0.20 -1.97
N VAL A 121 -21.71 0.11 -1.99
CA VAL A 121 -21.00 0.81 -0.92
C VAL A 121 -20.51 2.16 -1.47
N SER A 122 -20.70 3.22 -0.70
CA SER A 122 -20.28 4.57 -1.10
C SER A 122 -19.29 5.19 -0.13
N GLN A 123 -18.35 5.96 -0.67
CA GLN A 123 -17.43 6.82 0.07
C GLN A 123 -17.41 8.21 -0.55
N GLN A 124 -17.07 9.20 0.26
CA GLN A 124 -16.98 10.58 -0.16
C GLN A 124 -15.65 11.17 0.29
N ILE A 125 -15.04 12.00 -0.55
CA ILE A 125 -13.85 12.78 -0.22
C ILE A 125 -14.08 14.22 -0.63
N LYS A 126 -13.79 15.15 0.29
CA LYS A 126 -13.69 16.57 -0.03
C LYS A 126 -12.23 16.87 -0.36
N VAL A 127 -12.00 17.41 -1.54
CA VAL A 127 -10.68 17.80 -2.02
C VAL A 127 -10.57 19.32 -1.94
N GLU A 128 -9.58 19.78 -1.19
CA GLU A 128 -9.25 21.20 -1.07
C GLU A 128 -8.19 21.58 -2.09
N LYS A 129 -8.51 22.58 -2.91
CA LYS A 129 -7.53 23.18 -3.81
C LYS A 129 -6.76 24.23 -3.03
N ILE A 130 -5.47 23.97 -2.81
CA ILE A 130 -4.61 24.81 -1.99
C ILE A 130 -3.51 25.44 -2.84
N ALA A 131 -3.01 26.59 -2.39
CA ALA A 131 -1.75 27.11 -2.90
C ALA A 131 -0.60 26.23 -2.37
N GLY A 132 0.40 25.98 -3.21
CA GLY A 132 1.57 25.20 -2.80
C GLY A 132 2.56 25.04 -3.96
N PRO A 133 3.57 24.18 -3.79
CA PRO A 133 4.55 23.94 -4.83
C PRO A 133 3.85 23.38 -6.08
N THR A 134 4.14 23.98 -7.23
CA THR A 134 3.68 23.52 -8.55
C THR A 134 4.73 22.64 -9.24
N THR A 135 5.90 22.46 -8.62
CA THR A 135 7.00 21.67 -9.16
C THR A 135 6.76 20.19 -8.91
N ALA A 136 7.09 19.36 -9.89
CA ALA A 136 7.10 17.91 -9.74
C ALA A 136 8.29 17.40 -8.89
N THR A 137 9.18 18.28 -8.43
CA THR A 137 10.28 17.93 -7.51
C THR A 137 10.16 18.76 -6.25
N LEU A 138 10.14 18.09 -5.09
CA LEU A 138 10.08 18.69 -3.76
C LEU A 138 11.35 18.33 -2.98
N TYR A 139 12.03 19.34 -2.45
CA TYR A 139 13.17 19.16 -1.56
C TYR A 139 12.69 19.12 -0.10
N VAL A 140 13.24 18.17 0.64
CA VAL A 140 12.83 17.86 2.02
C VAL A 140 14.06 17.77 2.91
N ALA A 141 13.96 18.31 4.12
CA ALA A 141 15.04 18.29 5.11
C ALA A 141 14.50 17.84 6.47
N PRO A 142 15.34 17.29 7.37
CA PRO A 142 14.92 16.94 8.73
C PRO A 142 14.26 18.09 9.49
N GLN A 143 14.79 19.31 9.31
CA GLN A 143 14.29 20.55 9.91
C GLN A 143 13.44 21.38 8.93
N GLY A 144 12.94 20.74 7.87
CA GLY A 144 11.98 21.35 6.94
C GLY A 144 10.68 21.71 7.65
N LYS A 145 9.88 22.57 7.03
CA LYS A 145 8.62 23.07 7.60
C LYS A 145 7.45 22.78 6.69
N SER A 146 6.24 22.71 7.25
CA SER A 146 5.00 22.56 6.49
C SER A 146 4.75 23.71 5.52
N GLU A 147 5.21 24.91 5.87
CA GLU A 147 5.11 26.12 5.03
C GLU A 147 6.33 26.29 4.10
N GLY A 148 7.24 25.32 4.08
CA GLY A 148 8.37 25.31 3.15
C GLY A 148 7.90 25.39 1.69
N LYS A 149 8.70 26.02 0.83
CA LYS A 149 8.36 26.15 -0.60
C LYS A 149 8.65 24.88 -1.42
N GLY A 150 9.20 23.84 -0.79
CA GLY A 150 9.62 22.61 -1.46
C GLY A 150 10.88 22.78 -2.31
N THR A 151 11.70 23.81 -2.04
CA THR A 151 12.96 24.08 -2.73
C THR A 151 14.14 23.75 -1.85
N ALA A 152 15.34 23.58 -2.43
CA ALA A 152 16.53 23.23 -1.64
C ALA A 152 16.86 24.23 -0.52
N VAL A 153 16.54 25.52 -0.72
CA VAL A 153 16.76 26.61 0.27
C VAL A 153 15.57 26.84 1.21
N SER A 154 14.39 26.29 0.88
CA SER A 154 13.19 26.35 1.71
C SER A 154 12.49 24.99 1.65
N PRO A 155 13.10 23.96 2.26
CA PRO A 155 12.63 22.59 2.16
C PRO A 155 11.34 22.39 2.96
N LEU A 156 10.52 21.45 2.48
CA LEU A 156 9.37 20.94 3.22
C LEU A 156 9.81 19.94 4.29
N ASP A 157 8.96 19.72 5.30
CA ASP A 157 9.03 18.48 6.08
C ASP A 157 8.54 17.28 5.25
N LEU A 158 8.95 16.06 5.62
CA LEU A 158 8.66 14.85 4.85
C LEU A 158 7.16 14.57 4.74
N THR A 159 6.41 14.72 5.83
CA THR A 159 4.96 14.47 5.87
C THR A 159 4.21 15.41 4.93
N SER A 160 4.57 16.69 4.93
CA SER A 160 3.99 17.69 4.02
C SER A 160 4.35 17.42 2.57
N ALA A 161 5.59 17.01 2.29
CA ALA A 161 5.97 16.66 0.93
C ALA A 161 5.22 15.43 0.41
N ILE A 162 5.06 14.36 1.20
CA ILE A 162 4.28 13.16 0.83
C ILE A 162 2.84 13.53 0.49
N ARG A 163 2.22 14.40 1.30
CA ARG A 163 0.84 14.86 1.11
C ARG A 163 0.67 15.68 -0.18
N LEU A 164 1.65 16.54 -0.49
CA LEU A 164 1.54 17.50 -1.59
C LEU A 164 2.09 16.99 -2.93
N LEU A 165 2.88 15.90 -2.92
CA LEU A 165 3.53 15.42 -4.14
C LEU A 165 2.50 14.93 -5.17
N PRO A 166 2.43 15.54 -6.36
CA PRO A 166 1.55 15.05 -7.42
C PRO A 166 2.03 13.69 -7.95
N PRO A 167 1.16 12.90 -8.61
CA PRO A 167 1.61 11.72 -9.35
C PRO A 167 2.76 12.01 -10.32
N GLY A 168 3.71 11.08 -10.45
CA GLY A 168 4.94 11.27 -11.22
C GLY A 168 5.97 12.21 -10.56
N GLY A 169 5.63 12.82 -9.43
CA GLY A 169 6.52 13.69 -8.69
C GLY A 169 7.66 12.95 -7.97
N LYS A 170 8.68 13.70 -7.60
CA LYS A 170 9.87 13.25 -6.88
C LYS A 170 10.10 14.07 -5.60
N ILE A 171 10.34 13.38 -4.49
CA ILE A 171 10.87 13.95 -3.25
C ILE A 171 12.38 13.69 -3.21
N VAL A 172 13.15 14.73 -2.92
CA VAL A 172 14.59 14.67 -2.67
C VAL A 172 14.84 14.95 -1.19
N LEU A 173 15.25 13.93 -0.45
CA LEU A 173 15.64 14.05 0.95
C LEU A 173 17.07 14.57 1.04
N GLN A 174 17.28 15.64 1.78
CA GLN A 174 18.62 16.04 2.22
C GLN A 174 19.16 15.01 3.23
N ALA A 175 20.49 14.98 3.39
CA ALA A 175 21.10 14.16 4.42
C ALA A 175 20.61 14.53 5.84
N GLY A 176 20.46 13.52 6.68
CA GLY A 176 20.10 13.65 8.09
C GLY A 176 19.03 12.66 8.54
N ASP A 177 18.59 12.84 9.79
CA ASP A 177 17.70 11.91 10.49
C ASP A 177 16.24 12.40 10.49
N TYR A 178 15.33 11.53 10.06
CA TYR A 178 13.91 11.80 9.91
C TYR A 178 13.10 10.95 10.88
N ALA A 179 12.10 11.57 11.51
CA ALA A 179 11.16 10.86 12.36
C ALA A 179 10.42 9.73 11.60
N GLN A 180 9.92 8.75 12.36
CA GLN A 180 9.02 7.72 11.84
C GLN A 180 7.89 8.36 11.03
N THR A 181 7.68 7.87 9.80
CA THR A 181 6.73 8.46 8.86
C THR A 181 5.90 7.39 8.13
N GLU A 182 4.75 7.81 7.60
CA GLU A 182 3.87 7.00 6.77
C GLU A 182 3.68 7.64 5.39
N ILE A 183 3.65 6.80 4.35
CA ILE A 183 3.12 7.12 3.02
C ILE A 183 1.73 6.48 2.94
N PRO A 184 0.65 7.23 3.25
CA PRO A 184 -0.68 6.67 3.39
C PRO A 184 -1.26 6.26 2.04
N LEU A 185 -2.28 5.40 2.03
CA LEU A 185 -2.97 4.97 0.81
C LEU A 185 -3.41 6.15 -0.09
N SER A 186 -3.84 7.25 0.51
CA SER A 186 -4.24 8.50 -0.18
C SER A 186 -3.10 9.19 -0.93
N ALA A 187 -1.85 8.87 -0.62
CA ALA A 187 -0.67 9.40 -1.28
C ALA A 187 -0.17 8.51 -2.43
N SER A 188 -0.95 7.53 -2.89
CA SER A 188 -0.59 6.64 -4.01
C SER A 188 -0.19 7.41 -5.28
N GLY A 189 0.73 6.83 -6.05
CA GLY A 189 1.03 7.25 -7.43
C GLY A 189 0.05 6.63 -8.42
N LEU A 190 0.27 6.89 -9.72
CA LEU A 190 -0.47 6.23 -10.79
C LEU A 190 0.38 5.13 -11.43
N ARG A 191 -0.25 4.16 -12.09
CA ARG A 191 0.43 3.05 -12.79
C ARG A 191 1.55 3.54 -13.71
N ASP A 192 1.26 4.56 -14.51
CA ASP A 192 2.20 5.11 -15.49
C ASP A 192 2.94 6.36 -14.98
N ASN A 193 2.61 6.83 -13.77
CA ASN A 193 3.22 8.00 -13.13
C ASN A 193 3.51 7.70 -11.65
N GLN A 194 4.48 6.79 -11.43
CA GLN A 194 4.96 6.41 -10.11
C GLN A 194 5.59 7.61 -9.39
N LYS A 195 5.32 7.76 -8.10
CA LYS A 195 5.98 8.78 -7.26
C LYS A 195 7.36 8.29 -6.83
N MET A 196 8.29 9.20 -6.60
CA MET A 196 9.65 8.86 -6.16
C MET A 196 9.98 9.51 -4.81
N LEU A 197 10.59 8.76 -3.91
CA LEU A 197 11.28 9.23 -2.71
C LEU A 197 12.75 8.84 -2.84
N GLN A 198 13.64 9.82 -2.96
CA GLN A 198 15.07 9.57 -3.17
C GLN A 198 15.90 10.38 -2.17
N ALA A 199 16.93 9.75 -1.60
CA ALA A 199 17.95 10.46 -0.82
C ALA A 199 19.00 11.16 -1.70
N ASP A 200 19.41 12.35 -1.27
CA ASP A 200 20.59 13.09 -1.70
C ASP A 200 21.58 13.13 -0.52
N GLY A 201 22.51 12.17 -0.51
CA GLY A 201 23.33 11.86 0.65
C GLY A 201 22.69 10.85 1.60
N LYS A 202 23.18 10.77 2.84
CA LYS A 202 22.70 9.80 3.85
C LYS A 202 21.46 10.34 4.56
N ALA A 203 20.28 9.84 4.17
CA ALA A 203 19.01 10.12 4.83
C ALA A 203 18.52 8.88 5.60
N VAL A 204 18.35 9.01 6.91
CA VAL A 204 17.94 7.92 7.81
C VAL A 204 16.51 8.19 8.27
N ILE A 205 15.59 7.24 8.09
CA ILE A 205 14.20 7.35 8.56
C ILE A 205 13.99 6.35 9.71
N HIS A 206 13.48 6.82 10.84
CA HIS A 206 13.23 6.02 12.04
C HIS A 206 11.96 5.15 11.92
N GLY A 207 11.81 4.44 10.79
CA GLY A 207 10.64 3.67 10.43
C GLY A 207 9.81 4.28 9.31
N LEU A 208 9.40 3.44 8.36
CA LEU A 208 8.59 3.87 7.22
C LEU A 208 7.48 2.87 6.95
N LEU A 209 6.23 3.33 7.06
CA LEU A 209 5.05 2.58 6.63
C LEU A 209 4.63 3.04 5.24
N VAL A 210 4.49 2.12 4.29
CA VAL A 210 4.12 2.39 2.90
C VAL A 210 2.79 1.69 2.59
N ASP A 211 1.69 2.34 2.94
CA ASP A 211 0.33 1.90 2.61
C ASP A 211 -0.05 2.26 1.16
N ALA A 212 0.64 3.26 0.60
CA ALA A 212 0.50 3.69 -0.78
C ALA A 212 0.98 2.67 -1.81
N SER A 213 0.39 2.74 -2.99
CA SER A 213 0.83 2.01 -4.19
C SER A 213 1.56 2.93 -5.17
N TYR A 214 2.35 2.35 -6.07
CA TYR A 214 3.10 3.08 -7.10
C TYR A 214 4.06 4.15 -6.54
N TRP A 215 4.94 3.72 -5.63
CA TRP A 215 6.08 4.49 -5.13
C TRP A 215 7.43 3.84 -5.44
N HIS A 216 8.41 4.63 -5.83
CA HIS A 216 9.82 4.27 -5.94
C HIS A 216 10.56 4.86 -4.75
N ILE A 217 10.97 4.02 -3.81
CA ILE A 217 11.74 4.44 -2.64
C ILE A 217 13.19 4.02 -2.88
N LYS A 218 14.09 5.00 -2.90
CA LYS A 218 15.46 4.82 -3.37
C LYS A 218 16.51 5.44 -2.46
N GLY A 219 17.52 4.65 -2.09
CA GLY A 219 18.75 5.17 -1.48
C GLY A 219 18.63 5.67 -0.04
N ILE A 220 17.54 5.34 0.65
CA ILE A 220 17.33 5.72 2.05
C ILE A 220 17.88 4.65 3.01
N GLU A 221 18.17 5.05 4.23
CA GLU A 221 18.35 4.12 5.35
C GLU A 221 17.11 4.11 6.24
N VAL A 222 16.79 2.96 6.85
CA VAL A 222 15.67 2.82 7.80
C VAL A 222 16.14 2.13 9.07
N THR A 223 15.89 2.72 10.23
CA THR A 223 16.33 2.20 11.53
C THR A 223 15.21 2.21 12.57
N GLU A 224 15.44 1.58 13.73
CA GLU A 224 14.50 1.43 14.86
C GLU A 224 13.22 0.67 14.50
N LYS A 225 12.32 1.24 13.70
CA LYS A 225 11.12 0.54 13.20
C LYS A 225 11.33 0.03 11.77
N SER A 226 10.59 -1.00 11.40
CA SER A 226 10.65 -1.62 10.07
C SER A 226 10.32 -0.64 8.93
N LEU A 227 10.88 -0.90 7.75
CA LEU A 227 10.25 -0.53 6.49
C LEU A 227 9.12 -1.53 6.21
N ARG A 228 7.87 -1.13 6.43
CA ARG A 228 6.68 -1.97 6.18
C ARG A 228 5.96 -1.51 4.93
N ILE A 229 5.74 -2.42 3.98
CA ILE A 229 5.07 -2.16 2.71
C ILE A 229 3.75 -2.93 2.69
N GLN A 230 2.64 -2.19 2.56
CA GLN A 230 1.29 -2.73 2.50
C GLN A 230 0.56 -2.39 1.20
N GLY A 231 1.04 -1.39 0.46
CA GLY A 231 0.58 -1.13 -0.89
C GLY A 231 1.20 -2.06 -1.94
N SER A 232 0.83 -1.82 -3.19
CA SER A 232 1.21 -2.65 -4.34
C SER A 232 2.00 -1.86 -5.37
N HIS A 233 2.71 -2.56 -6.25
CA HIS A 233 3.45 -1.95 -7.36
C HIS A 233 4.50 -0.92 -6.91
N ASN A 234 5.10 -1.12 -5.74
CA ASN A 234 6.18 -0.29 -5.24
C ASN A 234 7.54 -0.87 -5.63
N VAL A 235 8.53 0.00 -5.81
CA VAL A 235 9.93 -0.36 -6.04
C VAL A 235 10.74 0.14 -4.85
N ILE A 236 11.41 -0.78 -4.16
CA ILE A 236 12.31 -0.52 -3.05
C ILE A 236 13.72 -0.82 -3.55
N GLU A 237 14.49 0.23 -3.82
CA GLU A 237 15.80 0.13 -4.46
C GLU A 237 16.88 0.71 -3.55
N LYS A 238 17.98 -0.02 -3.31
CA LYS A 238 19.14 0.52 -2.57
C LYS A 238 18.75 1.06 -1.19
N VAL A 239 17.84 0.36 -0.51
CA VAL A 239 17.46 0.69 0.87
C VAL A 239 18.30 -0.15 1.83
N VAL A 240 18.81 0.48 2.88
CA VAL A 240 19.51 -0.22 3.97
C VAL A 240 18.63 -0.15 5.22
N ALA A 241 18.05 -1.29 5.64
CA ALA A 241 17.32 -1.40 6.89
C ALA A 241 18.23 -1.98 7.98
N TRP A 242 18.51 -1.23 9.04
CA TRP A 242 19.46 -1.66 10.07
C TRP A 242 19.00 -1.40 11.50
N ARG A 243 19.30 -2.35 12.40
CA ARG A 243 18.94 -2.31 13.83
C ARG A 243 17.47 -1.95 14.06
N ASN A 244 16.59 -2.61 13.32
CA ASN A 244 15.15 -2.51 13.54
C ASN A 244 14.72 -3.47 14.65
N ASP A 245 13.68 -3.12 15.42
CA ASP A 245 13.21 -3.88 16.59
C ASP A 245 12.75 -5.32 16.28
N ASP A 246 12.39 -5.58 15.02
CA ASP A 246 11.92 -6.88 14.54
C ASP A 246 12.49 -7.15 13.14
N THR A 247 11.70 -6.99 12.08
CA THR A 247 12.11 -7.21 10.70
C THR A 247 12.56 -5.89 10.06
N GLY A 248 13.66 -5.88 9.31
CA GLY A 248 14.10 -4.65 8.63
C GLY A 248 13.18 -4.22 7.49
N ILE A 249 12.96 -5.10 6.50
CA ILE A 249 12.04 -4.87 5.38
C ILE A 249 10.93 -5.92 5.41
N GLN A 250 9.69 -5.47 5.53
CA GLN A 250 8.50 -6.33 5.65
C GLN A 250 7.47 -5.98 4.58
N ILE A 251 7.01 -6.99 3.83
CA ILE A 251 5.82 -6.86 2.98
C ILE A 251 4.69 -7.62 3.67
N SER A 252 3.61 -6.91 4.00
CA SER A 252 2.47 -7.46 4.75
C SER A 252 1.16 -6.83 4.27
N SER A 253 0.03 -7.25 4.79
CA SER A 253 -1.26 -6.62 4.45
C SER A 253 -2.14 -6.52 5.69
N PRO A 254 -2.98 -5.47 5.79
CA PRO A 254 -3.88 -5.34 6.92
C PRO A 254 -4.86 -6.50 6.95
N GLU A 255 -5.25 -6.91 8.15
CA GLU A 255 -6.26 -7.94 8.33
C GLU A 255 -7.62 -7.51 7.76
N LYS A 256 -8.47 -8.49 7.42
CA LYS A 256 -9.88 -8.28 7.01
C LYS A 256 -10.12 -7.43 5.75
N MET A 257 -9.05 -7.10 5.01
CA MET A 257 -9.13 -6.35 3.75
C MET A 257 -9.63 -7.18 2.55
N GLY A 258 -9.44 -8.50 2.61
CA GLY A 258 -9.62 -9.38 1.46
C GLY A 258 -8.35 -9.52 0.63
N ARG A 259 -8.13 -10.75 0.13
CA ARG A 259 -6.90 -11.12 -0.59
C ARG A 259 -6.61 -10.23 -1.80
N ALA A 260 -7.66 -9.71 -2.44
CA ALA A 260 -7.52 -8.80 -3.57
C ALA A 260 -6.86 -7.46 -3.19
N LEU A 261 -6.98 -7.01 -1.94
CA LEU A 261 -6.39 -5.77 -1.44
C LEU A 261 -5.02 -5.99 -0.77
N TRP A 262 -4.48 -7.21 -0.80
CA TRP A 262 -3.15 -7.48 -0.26
C TRP A 262 -2.04 -6.87 -1.13
N ALA A 263 -0.97 -6.46 -0.46
CA ALA A 263 0.27 -6.02 -1.06
C ALA A 263 0.73 -7.02 -2.11
N SER A 264 0.97 -6.54 -3.33
CA SER A 264 1.29 -7.37 -4.48
C SER A 264 2.16 -6.61 -5.47
N ASN A 265 2.92 -7.35 -6.28
CA ASN A 265 3.75 -6.79 -7.35
C ASN A 265 4.78 -5.74 -6.87
N ASN A 266 5.28 -5.87 -5.64
CA ASN A 266 6.36 -5.03 -5.13
C ASN A 266 7.71 -5.63 -5.55
N LEU A 267 8.65 -4.78 -5.97
CA LEU A 267 10.03 -5.15 -6.29
C LEU A 267 10.95 -4.63 -5.19
N VAL A 268 11.71 -5.52 -4.56
CA VAL A 268 12.81 -5.16 -3.66
C VAL A 268 14.11 -5.56 -4.34
N VAL A 269 14.99 -4.60 -4.57
CA VAL A 269 16.21 -4.78 -5.36
C VAL A 269 17.38 -4.02 -4.73
N ASP A 270 18.57 -4.62 -4.78
CA ASP A 270 19.83 -4.05 -4.26
C ASP A 270 19.71 -3.49 -2.83
N SER A 271 18.86 -4.11 -1.99
CA SER A 271 18.56 -3.63 -0.65
C SER A 271 19.18 -4.56 0.40
N GLU A 272 19.62 -3.99 1.50
CA GLU A 272 20.28 -4.69 2.59
C GLU A 272 19.42 -4.64 3.85
N SER A 273 19.45 -5.73 4.64
CA SER A 273 18.85 -5.76 5.95
C SER A 273 19.72 -6.54 6.93
N TRP A 274 20.13 -5.89 8.03
CA TRP A 274 20.99 -6.46 9.06
C TRP A 274 20.69 -5.85 10.44
N GLY A 275 21.11 -6.49 11.52
CA GLY A 275 20.82 -6.05 12.88
C GLY A 275 21.80 -6.62 13.88
#